data_AF-A0A956C223-F1
#
_entry.id   AF-A0A956C223-F1
#
_cell.length_a   1.000
_cell.length_b   1.000
_cell.length_c   1.000
_cell.angle_alpha   90.00
_cell.angle_beta   90.00
_cell.angle_gamma   90.00
#
_symmetry.space_group_name_H-M   'P 1'
#
loop_
_entity.id
_entity.type
_entity.pdbx_description
1 polymer ?
#
loop_
_entity_poly.entity_id
_entity_poly.type
_entity_poly.pdbx_seq_one_letter_code
_entity_poly.pdbx_strand_id
1 'polypeptide(L)'
;AFSVALWEALYGERPFSPSAQGGLLAAIAEGPPTRTAAHDGEAVPETVRRALVRGLSFRRRDRPASMDALLAALAVDAPPARGAWTRGAL
;
A
#
# COMPACT_ATOMS: atom_id res chain seq x y z
N ALA A 1 -1.15 10.73 3.36
CA ALA A 1 -2.52 10.28 3.67
C ALA A 1 -3.02 9.30 2.60
N PHE A 2 -3.01 9.66 1.32
CA PHE A 2 -3.54 8.81 0.24
C PHE A 2 -3.00 7.36 0.23
N SER A 3 -1.68 7.14 0.24
CA SER A 3 -1.11 5.78 0.23
C SER A 3 -1.50 4.93 1.44
N VAL A 4 -1.79 5.55 2.59
CA VAL A 4 -2.29 4.85 3.78
C VAL A 4 -3.73 4.41 3.56
N ALA A 5 -4.58 5.29 3.05
CA ALA A 5 -5.98 4.98 2.77
C ALA A 5 -6.12 3.91 1.66
N LEU A 6 -5.32 4.00 0.61
CA LEU A 6 -5.33 3.00 -0.47
C LEU A 6 -4.80 1.64 0.03
N TRP A 7 -3.80 1.64 0.91
CA TRP A 7 -3.36 0.42 1.57
C TRP A 7 -4.48 -0.22 2.40
N GLU A 8 -5.14 0.57 3.26
CA GLU A 8 -6.25 0.10 4.09
C GLU A 8 -7.41 -0.45 3.24
N ALA A 9 -7.70 0.18 2.09
CA ALA A 9 -8.73 -0.29 1.17
C ALA A 9 -8.38 -1.62 0.47
N LEU A 10 -7.11 -1.82 0.11
CA LEU A 10 -6.67 -3.01 -0.61
C LEU A 10 -6.37 -4.21 0.31
N TYR A 11 -5.87 -3.95 1.52
CA TYR A 11 -5.42 -5.01 2.42
C TYR A 11 -6.33 -5.19 3.65
N GLY A 12 -7.29 -4.29 3.89
CA GLY A 12 -8.19 -4.35 5.04
C GLY A 12 -7.52 -4.08 6.39
N GLU A 13 -6.24 -3.70 6.39
CA GLU A 13 -5.44 -3.42 7.59
C GLU A 13 -4.63 -2.14 7.44
N ARG A 14 -4.20 -1.57 8.57
CA ARG A 14 -3.37 -0.36 8.56
C ARG A 14 -1.93 -0.69 8.24
N PRO A 15 -1.23 0.10 7.40
CA PRO A 15 0.18 -0.15 7.10
C PRO A 15 1.09 0.09 8.32
N PHE A 16 0.68 0.95 9.26
CA PHE A 16 1.42 1.23 10.47
C PHE A 16 0.52 1.00 11.68
N SER A 17 0.75 -0.11 12.37
CA SER A 17 0.05 -0.44 13.62
C SER A 17 1.03 -0.37 14.79
N PRO A 18 0.75 0.42 15.83
CA PRO A 18 1.60 0.45 17.03
C PRO A 18 1.58 -0.92 17.72
N SER A 19 2.74 -1.39 18.15
CA SER A 19 2.86 -2.60 18.96
C SER A 19 2.67 -2.27 20.45
N ALA A 20 2.48 -3.28 21.29
CA ALA A 20 2.37 -3.07 22.73
C ALA A 20 3.66 -2.50 23.36
N GLN A 21 4.82 -2.63 22.69
CA GLN A 21 6.12 -2.15 23.15
C GLN A 21 6.55 -0.83 22.48
N GLY A 22 5.86 -0.37 21.43
CA GLY A 22 6.27 0.78 20.62
C GLY A 22 5.11 1.65 20.15
N GLY A 23 5.34 2.97 20.06
CA GLY A 23 4.34 3.91 19.57
C GLY A 23 4.20 3.94 18.04
N LEU A 24 3.18 4.63 17.55
CA LEU A 24 2.92 4.77 16.10
C LEU A 24 4.11 5.37 15.34
N LEU A 25 4.87 6.29 15.96
CA LEU A 25 6.07 6.87 15.34
C LEU A 25 7.18 5.83 15.13
N ALA A 26 7.32 4.86 16.04
CA ALA A 26 8.28 3.78 15.87
C ALA A 26 7.88 2.88 14.68
N ALA A 27 6.59 2.50 14.60
CA ALA A 27 6.06 1.74 13.47
C ALA A 27 6.23 2.48 12.12
N ILE A 28 6.06 3.80 12.11
CA ILE A 28 6.30 4.63 10.91
C ILE A 28 7.79 4.67 10.55
N ALA A 29 8.68 4.69 11.54
CA ALA A 29 10.13 4.72 11.33
C ALA A 29 10.68 3.38 10.83
N GLU A 30 10.10 2.26 11.25
CA GLU A 30 10.40 0.91 10.73
C GLU A 30 10.06 0.78 9.24
N GLY A 31 9.10 1.58 8.77
CA GLY A 31 8.71 1.63 7.36
C GLY A 31 7.56 0.67 7.03
N PRO A 32 7.09 0.68 5.78
CA PRO A 32 5.94 -0.10 5.37
C PRO A 32 6.20 -1.60 5.47
N PRO A 33 5.19 -2.41 5.84
CA PRO A 33 5.32 -3.85 5.96
C PRO A 33 5.58 -4.49 4.60
N THR A 34 6.46 -5.49 4.58
CA THR A 34 6.84 -6.22 3.37
C THR A 34 5.87 -7.35 3.02
N ARG A 35 5.04 -7.77 3.99
CA ARG A 35 4.07 -8.87 3.88
C ARG A 35 2.78 -8.50 4.63
N THR A 36 1.62 -8.75 4.03
CA THR A 36 0.30 -8.60 4.68
C THR A 36 -0.36 -9.95 4.86
N ALA A 37 -1.29 -10.04 5.81
CA ALA A 37 -2.10 -11.24 6.00
C ALA A 37 -3.01 -11.53 4.78
N ALA A 38 -3.38 -10.50 4.02
CA ALA A 38 -4.17 -10.62 2.80
C ALA A 38 -3.38 -11.16 1.57
N HIS A 39 -2.06 -11.36 1.69
CA HIS A 39 -1.24 -11.92 0.61
C HIS A 39 -1.62 -13.35 0.19
N ASP A 40 -2.41 -14.08 0.98
CA ASP A 40 -2.72 -15.48 0.71
C ASP A 40 -3.88 -15.71 -0.28
N GLY A 41 -4.54 -14.65 -0.77
CA GLY A 41 -5.63 -14.80 -1.75
C GLY A 41 -5.97 -13.59 -2.63
N GLU A 42 -5.49 -12.39 -2.31
CA GLU A 42 -5.85 -11.15 -3.02
C GLU A 42 -4.67 -10.66 -3.87
N ALA A 43 -4.72 -10.92 -5.17
CA ALA A 43 -3.63 -10.67 -6.11
C ALA A 43 -3.49 -9.17 -6.46
N VAL A 44 -3.16 -8.33 -5.47
CA VAL A 44 -2.76 -6.93 -5.73
C VAL A 44 -1.53 -6.96 -6.64
N PRO A 45 -1.56 -6.29 -7.81
CA PRO A 45 -0.43 -6.29 -8.72
C PRO A 45 0.84 -5.79 -8.05
N GLU A 46 1.94 -6.41 -8.40
CA GLU A 46 3.25 -6.05 -7.88
C GLU A 46 3.60 -4.56 -8.16
N THR A 47 3.19 -4.01 -9.31
CA THR A 47 3.36 -2.58 -9.63
C THR A 47 2.65 -1.67 -8.64
N VAL A 48 1.39 -1.99 -8.33
CA VAL A 48 0.58 -1.24 -7.35
C VAL A 48 1.20 -1.34 -5.97
N ARG A 49 1.60 -2.56 -5.55
CA ARG A 49 2.26 -2.80 -4.27
C ARG A 49 3.55 -1.98 -4.15
N ARG A 50 4.41 -1.98 -5.16
CA ARG A 50 5.65 -1.20 -5.18
C ARG A 50 5.40 0.31 -5.08
N ALA A 51 4.43 0.82 -5.82
CA ALA A 51 4.06 2.23 -5.77
C ALA A 51 3.56 2.64 -4.38
N LEU A 52 2.75 1.79 -3.74
CA LEU A 52 2.27 1.98 -2.37
C LEU A 52 3.40 1.98 -1.35
N VAL A 53 4.29 0.99 -1.39
CA VAL A 53 5.46 0.90 -0.48
C VAL A 53 6.33 2.16 -0.60
N ARG A 54 6.56 2.67 -1.82
CA ARG A 54 7.26 3.94 -2.01
C ARG A 54 6.50 5.13 -1.42
N GLY A 55 5.19 5.21 -1.66
CA GLY A 55 4.33 6.26 -1.09
C GLY A 55 4.30 6.26 0.45
N LEU A 56 4.48 5.10 1.06
CA LEU A 56 4.53 4.89 2.52
C LEU A 56 5.92 5.08 3.14
N SER A 57 6.97 5.27 2.35
CA SER A 57 8.34 5.34 2.86
C SER A 57 8.53 6.45 3.89
N PHE A 58 9.27 6.18 4.97
CA PHE A 58 9.52 7.16 6.02
C PHE A 58 10.24 8.42 5.48
N ARG A 59 11.28 8.21 4.67
CA ARG A 59 12.07 9.29 4.08
C ARG A 59 11.30 9.93 2.92
N ARG A 60 11.17 11.26 2.97
CA ARG A 60 10.48 12.02 1.91
C ARG A 60 11.06 11.78 0.51
N ARG A 61 12.38 11.62 0.40
CA ARG A 61 13.08 11.41 -0.89
C ARG A 61 12.71 10.10 -1.60
N ASP A 62 12.22 9.11 -0.86
CA ASP A 62 11.85 7.81 -1.41
C ASP A 62 10.39 7.80 -1.93
N ARG A 63 9.61 8.82 -1.53
CA ARG A 63 8.22 9.02 -1.95
C ARG A 63 8.14 9.67 -3.34
N PRO A 64 7.02 9.48 -4.07
CA PRO A 64 6.74 10.26 -5.27
C PRO A 64 6.77 11.77 -4.97
N ALA A 65 7.32 12.53 -5.91
CA ALA A 65 7.49 13.98 -5.78
C ALA A 65 6.15 14.75 -5.82
N SER A 66 5.12 14.14 -6.42
CA SER A 66 3.77 14.70 -6.53
C SER A 66 2.71 13.61 -6.53
N MET A 67 1.45 14.01 -6.42
CA MET A 67 0.32 13.10 -6.56
C MET A 67 0.25 12.49 -7.97
N ASP A 68 0.46 13.28 -9.02
CA ASP A 68 0.51 12.78 -10.39
C ASP A 68 1.59 11.72 -10.59
N ALA A 69 2.78 11.91 -10.00
CA ALA A 69 3.84 10.93 -10.05
C ALA A 69 3.46 9.61 -9.34
N LEU A 70 2.68 9.70 -8.25
CA LEU A 70 2.14 8.51 -7.58
C LEU A 70 1.09 7.81 -8.45
N LEU A 71 0.16 8.55 -9.03
CA LEU A 71 -0.90 7.99 -9.88
C LEU A 71 -0.32 7.35 -11.15
N ALA A 72 0.69 7.96 -11.76
CA ALA A 72 1.42 7.38 -12.88
C ALA A 72 2.12 6.06 -12.49
N ALA A 73 2.68 5.98 -11.29
CA ALA A 73 3.29 4.73 -10.79
C ALA A 73 2.25 3.65 -10.42
N LEU A 74 1.01 4.04 -10.16
CA LEU A 74 -0.11 3.13 -9.89
C LEU A 74 -0.82 2.67 -11.17
N ALA A 75 -0.58 3.33 -12.29
CA ALA A 75 -1.16 2.94 -13.57
C ALA A 75 -0.63 1.55 -13.97
N VAL A 76 -1.55 0.61 -14.14
CA VAL A 76 -1.26 -0.73 -14.66
C VAL A 76 -1.79 -0.78 -16.08
N ASP A 77 -0.92 -1.04 -17.07
CA ASP A 77 -1.29 -1.18 -18.49
C ASP A 77 -2.08 -2.49 -18.78
N ALA A 78 -2.47 -3.23 -17.73
CA ALA A 78 -3.24 -4.45 -17.88
C ALA A 78 -4.72 -4.10 -18.14
N PRO A 79 -5.40 -4.78 -19.09
CA PRO A 79 -6.83 -4.58 -19.31
C PRO A 79 -7.58 -4.76 -17.99
N PRO A 80 -8.61 -3.95 -17.70
CA PRO A 80 -9.30 -3.97 -16.43
C PRO A 80 -9.99 -5.34 -16.26
N ALA A 81 -9.36 -6.24 -15.51
CA ALA A 81 -10.03 -7.41 -14.97
C ALA A 81 -10.97 -6.89 -13.88
N ARG A 82 -12.19 -6.51 -14.27
CA ARG A 82 -13.22 -5.85 -13.44
C ARG A 82 -13.74 -6.72 -12.25
N GLY A 83 -12.96 -7.68 -11.78
CA GLY A 83 -13.28 -8.54 -10.65
C GLY A 83 -12.07 -9.24 -10.03
N ALA A 84 -10.83 -8.85 -10.36
CA ALA A 84 -9.64 -9.54 -9.84
C ALA A 84 -9.17 -9.03 -8.46
N TRP A 85 -9.45 -7.77 -8.11
CA TRP A 85 -8.84 -7.11 -6.93
C TRP A 85 -9.86 -6.44 -5.98
N THR A 86 -11.15 -6.69 -6.17
CA THR A 86 -12.15 -6.35 -5.16
C THR A 86 -12.25 -7.49 -4.17
N ARG A 87 -12.13 -7.22 -2.87
CA ARG A 87 -12.58 -8.11 -1.78
C ARG A 87 -13.77 -8.91 -2.30
N GLY A 88 -13.61 -10.23 -2.34
CA GLY A 88 -14.50 -11.19 -2.98
C GLY A 88 -15.85 -10.59 -3.35
N ALA A 89 -16.12 -10.43 -4.65
CA ALA A 89 -17.46 -10.11 -5.08
C ALA A 89 -18.38 -11.25 -4.60
N LEU A 90 -19.16 -10.94 -3.55
CA LEU A 90 -20.13 -11.74 -2.79
C LEU A 90 -19.61 -12.36 -1.49
#